data_AF-A0A7J2NPX7-F1
#
_entry.id   AF-A0A7J2NPX7-F1
#
_cell.length_a   1.000
_cell.length_b   1.000
_cell.length_c   1.000
_cell.angle_alpha   90.00
_cell.angle_beta   90.00
_cell.angle_gamma   90.00
#
_symmetry.space_group_name_H-M   'P 1'
#
loop_
_entity.id
_entity.type
_entity.pdbx_description
1 polymer ?
#
loop_
_entity_poly.entity_id
_entity_poly.type
_entity_poly.pdbx_seq_one_letter_code
_entity_poly.pdbx_strand_id
1 'polypeptide(L)'
;MVSRLRNPYFWAAVAILLATVYISYGTYVGWFQLGFFVGSYRFNHWTSWIGFLFIAIYTPLYHILKRRHPKRAKTLLGTHVIGNLLSFMVISIHFAAQLGRPAQFFPDLGTGIILYAMVAIMVATGILQRFYIAISFSRKWRFLHTSMATSFYLVILVHILQGLGFL
;
A
#
# COMPACT_ATOMS: atom_id res chain seq x y z
N MET A 1 7.13 25.79 -14.63
CA MET A 1 6.34 24.64 -14.14
C MET A 1 6.24 23.62 -15.27
N VAL A 2 6.84 22.43 -15.13
CA VAL A 2 6.55 21.34 -16.08
C VAL A 2 5.10 20.92 -15.85
N SER A 3 4.27 20.94 -16.89
CA SER A 3 2.89 20.45 -16.86
C SER A 3 2.85 19.08 -16.14
N ARG A 4 1.89 18.88 -15.23
CA ARG A 4 1.74 17.62 -14.46
C ARG A 4 1.66 16.40 -15.39
N LEU A 5 1.05 16.58 -16.56
CA LEU A 5 0.92 15.59 -17.63
C LEU A 5 2.24 15.24 -18.32
N ARG A 6 3.30 16.03 -18.13
CA ARG A 6 4.65 15.72 -18.63
C ARG A 6 5.54 15.02 -17.60
N ASN A 7 5.05 14.76 -16.38
CA ASN A 7 5.83 14.07 -15.36
C ASN A 7 5.68 12.54 -15.53
N PRO A 8 6.75 11.80 -15.89
CA PRO A 8 6.66 10.35 -16.09
C PRO A 8 6.26 9.59 -14.82
N TYR A 9 6.58 10.11 -13.63
CA TYR A 9 6.14 9.50 -12.37
C TYR A 9 4.63 9.56 -12.18
N PHE A 10 3.95 10.56 -12.75
CA PHE A 10 2.49 10.66 -12.67
C PHE A 10 1.85 9.51 -13.45
N TRP A 11 2.26 9.31 -14.69
CA TRP A 11 1.73 8.23 -15.53
C TRP A 11 2.11 6.85 -15.01
N ALA A 12 3.32 6.67 -14.48
CA ALA A 12 3.68 5.42 -13.81
C ALA A 12 2.78 5.14 -12.60
N ALA A 13 2.49 6.15 -11.79
CA ALA A 13 1.59 6.00 -10.64
C ALA A 13 0.16 5.65 -11.07
N VAL A 14 -0.38 6.36 -12.08
CA VAL A 14 -1.70 6.07 -12.65
C VAL A 14 -1.75 4.65 -13.22
N ALA A 15 -0.73 4.23 -13.98
CA ALA A 15 -0.65 2.89 -14.54
C ALA A 15 -0.64 1.80 -13.45
N ILE A 16 0.15 1.99 -12.38
CA ILE A 16 0.18 1.04 -11.26
C ILE A 16 -1.18 0.99 -10.54
N LEU A 17 -1.84 2.13 -10.34
CA LEU A 17 -3.18 2.16 -9.72
C LEU A 17 -4.23 1.46 -10.59
N LEU A 18 -4.23 1.69 -11.90
CA LEU A 18 -5.13 1.00 -12.83
C LEU A 18 -4.86 -0.50 -12.85
N ALA A 19 -3.60 -0.91 -12.91
CA ALA A 19 -3.20 -2.31 -12.79
C ALA A 19 -3.64 -2.91 -11.45
N THR A 20 -3.52 -2.14 -10.36
CA THR A 20 -3.97 -2.57 -9.02
C THR A 20 -5.46 -2.87 -9.01
N VAL A 21 -6.29 -1.95 -9.51
CA VAL A 21 -7.74 -2.15 -9.60
C VAL A 21 -8.07 -3.35 -10.48
N TYR A 22 -7.47 -3.45 -11.66
CA TYR A 22 -7.72 -4.53 -12.61
C TYR A 22 -7.35 -5.91 -12.05
N ILE A 23 -6.14 -6.05 -11.48
CA ILE A 23 -5.67 -7.34 -10.95
C ILE A 23 -6.44 -7.70 -9.67
N SER A 24 -6.72 -6.74 -8.79
CA SER A 24 -7.55 -6.98 -7.60
C SER A 24 -8.97 -7.42 -7.98
N TYR A 25 -9.61 -6.74 -8.92
CA TYR A 25 -10.93 -7.14 -9.39
C TYR A 25 -10.91 -8.55 -10.00
N GLY A 26 -9.98 -8.82 -10.92
CA GLY A 26 -9.83 -10.15 -11.53
C GLY A 26 -9.53 -11.24 -10.50
N THR A 27 -8.80 -10.91 -9.43
CA THR A 27 -8.56 -11.85 -8.31
C THR A 27 -9.85 -12.10 -7.51
N TYR A 28 -10.62 -11.05 -7.23
CA TYR A 28 -11.90 -11.15 -6.51
C TYR A 28 -12.93 -12.02 -7.26
N VAL A 29 -13.06 -11.84 -8.58
CA VAL A 29 -13.99 -12.63 -9.41
C VAL A 29 -13.43 -13.97 -9.90
N GLY A 30 -12.20 -14.33 -9.47
CA GLY A 30 -11.59 -15.63 -9.78
C GLY A 30 -10.98 -15.78 -11.17
N TRP A 31 -10.76 -14.69 -11.92
CA TRP A 31 -9.98 -14.71 -13.17
C TRP A 31 -8.52 -15.09 -12.94
N PHE A 32 -7.95 -14.64 -11.81
CA PHE A 32 -6.56 -14.91 -11.45
C PHE A 32 -6.49 -15.85 -10.24
N GLN A 33 -6.02 -17.08 -10.47
CA GLN A 33 -5.89 -18.10 -9.41
C GLN A 33 -4.60 -17.93 -8.61
N LEU A 34 -4.52 -16.88 -7.79
CA LEU A 34 -3.36 -16.56 -6.93
C LEU A 34 -3.42 -17.23 -5.54
N GLY A 35 -4.35 -18.18 -5.36
CA GLY A 35 -4.65 -18.84 -4.09
C GLY A 35 -3.86 -20.13 -3.82
N PHE A 36 -2.91 -20.49 -4.66
CA PHE A 36 -2.08 -21.69 -4.47
C PHE A 36 -1.19 -21.57 -3.23
N PHE A 37 -0.81 -22.70 -2.65
CA PHE A 37 0.03 -22.73 -1.46
C PHE A 37 1.52 -22.70 -1.81
N VAL A 38 2.29 -21.97 -1.00
CA VAL A 38 3.75 -21.98 -1.00
C VAL A 38 4.18 -22.20 0.45
N GLY A 39 4.63 -23.41 0.79
CA GLY A 39 4.81 -23.81 2.18
C GLY A 39 3.50 -23.72 2.98
N SER A 40 3.55 -23.13 4.17
CA SER A 40 2.41 -23.08 5.09
C SER A 40 1.33 -22.03 4.74
N TYR A 41 1.59 -21.14 3.78
CA TYR A 41 0.68 -20.03 3.46
C TYR A 41 0.34 -19.98 1.97
N ARG A 42 -0.80 -19.36 1.65
CA ARG A 42 -1.17 -19.06 0.25
C ARG A 42 -0.20 -18.03 -0.34
N PHE A 43 0.05 -18.12 -1.64
CA PHE A 43 0.96 -17.23 -2.37
C PHE A 43 0.63 -15.75 -2.16
N ASN A 44 -0.65 -15.39 -2.24
CA ASN A 44 -1.12 -14.03 -1.96
C ASN A 44 -0.80 -13.53 -0.53
N HIS A 45 -0.55 -14.41 0.42
CA HIS A 45 -0.15 -14.06 1.78
C HIS A 45 1.34 -13.67 1.80
N TRP A 46 2.19 -14.43 1.10
CA TRP A 46 3.61 -14.09 0.92
C TRP A 46 3.80 -12.76 0.19
N THR A 47 3.02 -12.49 -0.86
CA THR A 47 3.09 -11.21 -1.57
C THR A 47 2.69 -10.05 -0.67
N SER A 48 1.70 -10.25 0.22
CA SER A 48 1.31 -9.26 1.22
C SER A 48 2.44 -8.97 2.21
N TRP A 49 3.15 -10.00 2.70
CA TRP A 49 4.33 -9.82 3.56
C TRP A 49 5.42 -8.98 2.90
N ILE A 50 5.72 -9.22 1.62
CA ILE A 50 6.70 -8.43 0.87
C ILE A 50 6.26 -6.95 0.82
N GLY A 51 4.98 -6.70 0.48
CA GLY A 51 4.42 -5.36 0.43
C GLY A 51 4.48 -4.66 1.79
N PHE A 52 4.05 -5.35 2.84
CA PHE A 52 4.09 -4.88 4.23
C PHE A 52 5.51 -4.53 4.68
N LEU A 53 6.47 -5.45 4.51
CA LEU A 53 7.86 -5.25 4.96
C LEU A 53 8.48 -4.04 4.26
N PHE A 54 8.20 -3.85 2.97
CA PHE A 54 8.62 -2.64 2.28
C PHE A 54 8.04 -1.37 2.92
N ILE A 55 6.72 -1.33 3.20
CA ILE A 55 6.10 -0.17 3.85
C ILE A 55 6.74 0.07 5.24
N ALA A 56 6.82 -0.98 6.05
CA ALA A 56 7.27 -0.93 7.45
C ALA A 56 8.74 -0.51 7.60
N ILE A 57 9.60 -0.91 6.64
CA ILE A 57 11.03 -0.62 6.69
C ILE A 57 11.36 0.63 5.89
N TYR A 58 10.95 0.69 4.63
CA TYR A 58 11.41 1.74 3.72
C TYR A 58 10.77 3.10 4.02
N THR A 59 9.53 3.15 4.52
CA THR A 59 8.86 4.42 4.84
C THR A 59 9.58 5.24 5.92
N PRO A 60 9.94 4.70 7.10
CA PRO A 60 10.70 5.43 8.11
C PRO A 60 12.13 5.67 7.63
N LEU A 61 12.73 4.68 6.95
CA LEU A 61 14.07 4.80 6.41
C LEU A 61 14.18 5.96 5.41
N TYR A 62 13.20 6.14 4.53
CA TYR A 62 13.11 7.27 3.61
C TYR A 62 13.18 8.61 4.36
N HIS A 63 12.48 8.73 5.49
CA HIS A 63 12.48 9.95 6.29
C HIS A 63 13.87 10.30 6.84
N ILE A 64 14.65 9.28 7.20
CA ILE A 64 16.03 9.43 7.70
C ILE A 64 17.00 9.68 6.53
N LEU A 65 16.94 8.84 5.49
CA LEU A 65 17.86 8.89 4.35
C LEU A 65 17.74 10.19 3.55
N LYS A 66 16.53 10.76 3.39
CA LYS A 66 16.37 12.03 2.66
C LYS A 66 17.11 13.19 3.34
N ARG A 67 17.28 13.14 4.68
CA ARG A 67 18.03 14.13 5.45
C ARG A 67 19.53 13.91 5.36
N ARG A 68 19.97 12.64 5.44
CA ARG A 68 21.40 12.26 5.36
C ARG A 68 21.99 12.36 3.96
N HIS A 69 21.19 12.14 2.92
CA HIS A 69 21.63 12.12 1.52
C HIS A 69 20.77 13.03 0.62
N PRO A 70 20.83 14.37 0.80
CA PRO A 70 19.99 15.30 0.05
C PRO A 70 20.22 15.22 -1.46
N LYS A 71 21.44 14.91 -1.91
CA LYS A 71 21.77 14.69 -3.34
C LYS A 71 20.96 13.54 -3.97
N ARG A 72 20.51 12.56 -3.17
CA ARG A 72 19.70 11.41 -3.60
C ARG A 72 18.21 11.57 -3.31
N ALA A 73 17.77 12.72 -2.79
CA ALA A 73 16.39 12.91 -2.33
C ALA A 73 15.34 12.66 -3.43
N LYS A 74 15.62 13.02 -4.68
CA LYS A 74 14.72 12.75 -5.82
C LYS A 74 14.52 11.26 -6.06
N THR A 75 15.61 10.49 -6.08
CA THR A 75 15.56 9.03 -6.24
C THR A 75 14.88 8.36 -5.06
N LEU A 76 15.26 8.74 -3.83
CA LEU A 76 14.65 8.21 -2.60
C LEU A 76 13.14 8.42 -2.56
N LEU A 77 12.68 9.59 -3.01
CA LEU A 77 11.26 9.91 -3.14
C LEU A 77 10.60 9.14 -4.29
N GLY A 78 11.28 8.93 -5.41
CA GLY A 78 10.81 8.06 -6.49
C GLY A 78 10.57 6.62 -5.99
N THR A 79 11.55 6.04 -5.31
CA THR A 79 11.45 4.71 -4.68
C THR A 79 10.36 4.68 -3.61
N HIS A 80 10.21 5.74 -2.81
CA HIS A 80 9.13 5.83 -1.83
C HIS A 80 7.76 5.79 -2.52
N VAL A 81 7.54 6.57 -3.57
CA VAL A 81 6.25 6.60 -4.28
C VAL A 81 5.99 5.28 -4.99
N ILE A 82 6.89 4.84 -5.87
CA ILE A 82 6.68 3.64 -6.69
C ILE A 82 6.65 2.38 -5.85
N GLY A 83 7.58 2.24 -4.89
CA GLY A 83 7.62 1.08 -4.02
C GLY A 83 6.37 0.95 -3.16
N ASN A 84 5.87 2.04 -2.56
CA ASN A 84 4.62 1.98 -1.79
C ASN A 84 3.38 1.71 -2.67
N LEU A 85 3.36 2.17 -3.92
CA LEU A 85 2.29 1.81 -4.86
C LEU A 85 2.31 0.33 -5.23
N LEU A 86 3.49 -0.25 -5.45
CA LEU A 86 3.64 -1.69 -5.67
C LEU A 86 3.28 -2.50 -4.41
N SER A 87 3.65 -2.03 -3.22
CA SER A 87 3.19 -2.61 -1.96
C SER A 87 1.68 -2.56 -1.83
N PHE A 88 1.05 -1.42 -2.14
CA PHE A 88 -0.40 -1.29 -2.12
C PHE A 88 -1.07 -2.24 -3.13
N MET A 89 -0.47 -2.43 -4.30
CA MET A 89 -0.96 -3.39 -5.30
C MET A 89 -1.02 -4.81 -4.73
N VAL A 90 0.09 -5.32 -4.18
CA VAL A 90 0.11 -6.70 -3.66
C VAL A 90 -0.77 -6.87 -2.42
N ILE A 91 -0.90 -5.85 -1.58
CA ILE A 91 -1.85 -5.82 -0.45
C ILE A 91 -3.30 -5.83 -0.95
N SER A 92 -3.60 -5.09 -2.02
CA SER A 92 -4.95 -5.06 -2.62
C SER A 92 -5.32 -6.39 -3.26
N ILE A 93 -4.35 -7.07 -3.88
CA ILE A 93 -4.53 -8.42 -4.43
C ILE A 93 -4.79 -9.41 -3.28
N HIS A 94 -4.02 -9.33 -2.19
CA HIS A 94 -4.24 -10.13 -1.00
C HIS A 94 -5.66 -9.92 -0.46
N PHE A 95 -6.06 -8.66 -0.24
CA PHE A 95 -7.36 -8.31 0.30
C PHE A 95 -8.50 -8.78 -0.61
N ALA A 96 -8.39 -8.57 -1.92
CA ALA A 96 -9.35 -9.07 -2.90
C ALA A 96 -9.53 -10.58 -2.85
N ALA A 97 -8.42 -11.33 -2.73
CA ALA A 97 -8.46 -12.79 -2.61
C ALA A 97 -9.04 -13.28 -1.27
N GLN A 98 -9.01 -12.47 -0.21
CA GLN A 98 -9.70 -12.77 1.05
C GLN A 98 -11.20 -12.55 0.89
N LEU A 99 -11.61 -11.44 0.27
CA LEU A 99 -13.02 -11.11 0.03
C LEU A 99 -13.70 -12.02 -0.99
N GLY A 100 -12.95 -12.54 -1.97
CA GLY A 100 -13.45 -13.46 -2.98
C GLY A 100 -13.64 -14.90 -2.48
N ARG A 101 -13.40 -15.18 -1.19
CA ARG A 101 -13.61 -16.52 -0.64
C ARG A 101 -15.11 -16.84 -0.56
N PRO A 102 -15.50 -18.10 -0.79
CA PRO A 102 -16.88 -18.54 -0.56
C PRO A 102 -17.34 -18.26 0.87
N ALA A 103 -18.65 -18.05 1.07
CA ALA A 103 -19.23 -17.72 2.37
C ALA A 103 -18.83 -18.69 3.49
N GLN A 104 -18.75 -20.00 3.18
CA GLN A 104 -18.34 -21.03 4.15
C GLN A 104 -16.86 -20.95 4.59
N PHE A 105 -16.01 -20.19 3.88
CA PHE A 105 -14.60 -19.98 4.18
C PHE A 105 -14.25 -18.49 4.27
N PHE A 106 -15.26 -17.63 4.51
CA PHE A 106 -15.05 -16.20 4.60
C PHE A 106 -14.18 -15.88 5.83
N PRO A 107 -13.10 -15.09 5.67
CA PRO A 107 -12.18 -14.83 6.77
C PRO A 107 -12.79 -13.80 7.71
N ASP A 108 -12.44 -13.88 9.00
CA ASP A 108 -12.59 -12.72 9.88
C ASP A 108 -11.61 -11.64 9.39
N LEU A 109 -12.16 -10.52 8.94
CA LEU A 109 -11.37 -9.40 8.42
C LEU A 109 -10.70 -8.61 9.54
N GLY A 110 -11.26 -8.63 10.76
CA GLY A 110 -10.74 -7.98 11.96
C GLY A 110 -10.03 -6.64 11.72
N THR A 111 -8.79 -6.54 12.17
CA THR A 111 -7.92 -5.36 11.98
C THR A 111 -7.41 -5.19 10.54
N GLY A 112 -7.55 -6.21 9.68
CA GLY A 112 -7.09 -6.20 8.30
C GLY A 112 -7.86 -5.22 7.40
N ILE A 113 -9.18 -5.08 7.58
CA ILE A 113 -9.97 -4.07 6.83
C ILE A 113 -9.55 -2.64 7.20
N ILE A 114 -9.24 -2.40 8.48
CA ILE A 114 -8.78 -1.12 8.98
C ILE A 114 -7.43 -0.78 8.35
N LEU A 115 -6.49 -1.73 8.33
CA LEU A 115 -5.19 -1.56 7.69
C LEU A 115 -5.31 -1.27 6.20
N TYR A 116 -6.17 -1.99 5.49
CA TYR A 116 -6.40 -1.75 4.07
C TYR A 116 -6.90 -0.32 3.82
N ALA A 117 -7.89 0.15 4.59
CA ALA A 117 -8.38 1.52 4.51
C ALA A 117 -7.29 2.55 4.82
N MET A 118 -6.47 2.33 5.85
CA MET A 118 -5.35 3.21 6.19
C MET A 118 -4.34 3.32 5.05
N VAL A 119 -3.91 2.20 4.47
CA VAL A 119 -2.95 2.20 3.35
C VAL A 119 -3.57 2.86 2.11
N ALA A 120 -4.85 2.62 1.82
CA ALA A 120 -5.56 3.29 0.72
C ALA A 120 -5.60 4.82 0.90
N ILE A 121 -5.89 5.30 2.12
CA ILE A 121 -5.85 6.74 2.44
C ILE A 121 -4.43 7.29 2.32
N MET A 122 -3.41 6.56 2.78
CA MET A 122 -2.00 6.94 2.62
C MET A 122 -1.63 7.09 1.15
N VAL A 123 -2.01 6.14 0.30
CA VAL A 123 -1.78 6.20 -1.15
C VAL A 123 -2.49 7.41 -1.76
N ALA A 124 -3.79 7.57 -1.48
CA ALA A 124 -4.56 8.70 -2.00
C ALA A 124 -3.95 10.04 -1.61
N THR A 125 -3.71 10.26 -0.32
CA THR A 125 -3.11 11.50 0.20
C THR A 125 -1.67 11.72 -0.27
N GLY A 126 -0.90 10.64 -0.49
CA GLY A 126 0.45 10.68 -1.04
C GLY A 126 0.48 11.12 -2.50
N ILE A 127 -0.44 10.61 -3.32
CA ILE A 127 -0.63 11.02 -4.72
C ILE A 127 -1.04 12.50 -4.79
N LEU A 128 -2.02 12.90 -3.99
CA LEU A 128 -2.49 14.29 -3.95
C LEU A 128 -1.36 15.26 -3.62
N GLN A 129 -0.54 14.94 -2.62
CA GLN A 129 0.62 15.75 -2.24
C GLN A 129 1.71 15.74 -3.30
N ARG A 130 2.09 14.55 -3.82
CA ARG A 130 3.19 14.38 -4.77
C ARG A 130 2.98 15.15 -6.07
N PHE A 131 1.74 15.20 -6.55
CA PHE A 131 1.39 15.84 -7.82
C PHE A 131 0.67 17.18 -7.64
N TYR A 132 0.70 17.74 -6.41
CA TYR A 132 0.13 19.04 -6.06
C TYR A 132 -1.35 19.19 -6.42
N ILE A 133 -2.12 18.09 -6.35
CA ILE A 133 -3.56 18.09 -6.62
C ILE A 133 -4.28 18.69 -5.41
N ALA A 134 -5.25 19.58 -5.66
CA ALA A 134 -5.98 20.30 -4.62
C ALA A 134 -5.04 20.95 -3.57
N ILE A 135 -4.09 21.76 -4.05
CA ILE A 135 -3.00 22.32 -3.23
C ILE A 135 -3.48 23.15 -2.03
N SER A 136 -4.67 23.76 -2.12
CA SER A 136 -5.33 24.46 -1.01
C SER A 136 -5.52 23.56 0.23
N PHE A 137 -5.62 22.25 0.03
CA PHE A 137 -5.77 21.24 1.08
C PHE A 137 -4.44 20.56 1.45
N SER A 138 -3.31 20.99 0.90
CA SER A 138 -1.99 20.35 1.09
C SER A 138 -1.62 20.12 2.57
N ARG A 139 -1.94 21.10 3.45
CA ARG A 139 -1.71 20.96 4.90
C ARG A 139 -2.55 19.83 5.50
N LYS A 140 -3.83 19.71 5.10
CA LYS A 140 -4.74 18.65 5.57
C LYS A 140 -4.30 17.29 5.03
N TRP A 141 -3.91 17.21 3.75
CA TRP A 141 -3.36 15.97 3.18
C TRP A 141 -2.11 15.51 3.90
N ARG A 142 -1.18 16.42 4.19
CA ARG A 142 0.05 16.10 4.93
C ARG A 142 -0.26 15.58 6.34
N PHE A 143 -1.21 16.21 7.03
CA PHE A 143 -1.68 15.76 8.34
C PHE A 143 -2.24 14.34 8.24
N LEU A 144 -3.21 14.10 7.36
CA LEU A 144 -3.84 12.78 7.18
C LEU A 144 -2.83 11.70 6.77
N HIS A 145 -1.93 12.01 5.83
CA HIS A 145 -0.92 11.05 5.39
C HIS A 145 0.01 10.63 6.52
N THR A 146 0.46 11.61 7.32
CA THR A 146 1.36 11.35 8.45
C THR A 146 0.62 10.63 9.59
N SER A 147 -0.62 11.02 9.90
CA SER A 147 -1.40 10.37 10.96
C SER A 147 -1.74 8.93 10.59
N MET A 148 -2.16 8.66 9.34
CA MET A 148 -2.40 7.29 8.87
C MET A 148 -1.13 6.45 8.91
N ALA A 149 0.03 7.01 8.52
CA ALA A 149 1.30 6.30 8.61
C ALA A 149 1.65 5.94 10.05
N THR A 150 1.47 6.85 11.01
CA THR A 150 1.68 6.56 12.44
C THR A 150 0.70 5.50 12.95
N SER A 151 -0.60 5.64 12.64
CA SER A 151 -1.63 4.68 13.05
C SER A 151 -1.38 3.29 12.45
N PHE A 152 -0.90 3.21 11.20
CA PHE A 152 -0.55 1.96 10.55
C PHE A 152 0.44 1.14 11.40
N TYR A 153 1.50 1.75 11.95
CA TYR A 153 2.47 1.04 12.79
C TYR A 153 1.86 0.47 14.08
N LEU A 154 0.86 1.14 14.64
CA LEU A 154 0.16 0.65 15.84
C LEU A 154 -0.76 -0.53 15.49
N VAL A 155 -1.59 -0.38 14.46
CA VAL A 155 -2.58 -1.39 14.08
C VAL A 155 -1.92 -2.63 13.49
N ILE A 156 -0.84 -2.48 12.73
CA ILE A 156 -0.18 -3.61 12.07
C ILE A 156 0.46 -4.57 13.06
N LEU A 157 0.96 -4.05 14.20
CA LEU A 157 1.46 -4.86 15.28
C LEU A 157 0.35 -5.76 15.86
N VAL A 158 -0.81 -5.18 16.17
CA VAL A 158 -1.97 -5.92 16.68
C VAL A 158 -2.44 -6.95 15.64
N HIS A 159 -2.52 -6.57 14.36
CA HIS A 159 -2.94 -7.46 13.29
C HIS A 159 -2.03 -8.68 13.14
N ILE A 160 -0.71 -8.49 13.24
CA ILE A 160 0.26 -9.59 13.17
C ILE A 160 0.14 -10.48 14.41
N LEU A 161 0.03 -9.92 15.61
CA LEU A 161 -0.13 -10.70 16.85
C LEU A 161 -1.40 -11.55 16.83
N GLN A 162 -2.52 -10.99 16.36
CA GLN A 162 -3.77 -11.72 16.14
C GLN A 162 -3.60 -12.83 15.09
N GLY A 163 -2.98 -12.52 13.95
CA GLY A 163 -2.72 -13.49 12.87
C GLY A 163 -1.80 -14.64 13.28
N LEU A 164 -0.97 -14.46 14.31
CA LEU A 164 -0.09 -15.47 14.88
C LEU A 164 -0.71 -16.21 16.09
N GLY A 165 -1.88 -15.79 16.56
CA GLY A 165 -2.57 -16.40 17.70
C GLY A 165 -2.02 -16.01 19.08
N PHE A 166 -1.30 -14.89 19.18
CA PHE A 166 -0.83 -14.35 20.46
C PHE A 166 -1.85 -13.45 21.17
N LEU A 167 -2.88 -13.00 20.45
CA LEU A 167 -4.02 -12.18 20.92
C LEU A 167 -5.29 -12.69 20.26
#